data_AF-A0A350CWJ9-F1
#
_entry.id   AF-A0A350CWJ9-F1
#
_cell.length_a   1.000
_cell.length_b   1.000
_cell.length_c   1.000
_cell.angle_alpha   90.00
_cell.angle_beta   90.00
_cell.angle_gamma   90.00
#
_symmetry.space_group_name_H-M   'P 1'
#
loop_
_entity.id
_entity.type
_entity.pdbx_description
1 polymer ?
#
loop_
_entity_poly.entity_id
_entity_poly.type
_entity_poly.pdbx_seq_one_letter_code
_entity_poly.pdbx_strand_id
1 'polypeptide(L)'
;MDKLFVYGDFDWLERPELIGELSFESIRGNATYGFSYSKKWLSAHPNVFLSEDLQNFPGVQYTQPQKDIFSCFSDALPDRWGRTLLLRREQLKAAEEKRAVRRLTSFDLLKGIDDASRMGSFRFAETPGGDFINCETDFRVPPFTKINELM
;
A
#
# COMPACT_ATOMS: atom_id res chain seq x y z
N MET A 1 -4.06 15.83 -2.37
CA MET A 1 -2.88 14.98 -2.59
C MET A 1 -2.78 14.08 -1.38
N ASP A 2 -3.07 12.81 -1.58
CA ASP A 2 -3.04 11.83 -0.49
C ASP A 2 -1.62 11.29 -0.34
N LYS A 3 -1.23 10.89 0.86
CA LYS A 3 0.10 10.39 1.16
C LYS A 3 0.04 9.16 2.06
N LEU A 4 0.98 8.25 1.84
CA LEU A 4 1.27 7.13 2.71
C LEU A 4 2.77 7.09 3.01
N PHE A 5 3.11 6.81 4.25
CA PHE A 5 4.47 6.51 4.66
C PHE A 5 4.74 5.04 4.39
N VAL A 6 5.83 4.76 3.69
CA VAL A 6 6.24 3.41 3.30
C VAL A 6 7.39 2.97 4.19
N TYR A 7 7.18 1.86 4.87
CA TYR A 7 8.14 1.23 5.76
C TYR A 7 8.63 -0.09 5.17
N GLY A 8 9.90 -0.39 5.36
CA GLY A 8 10.52 -1.65 5.02
C GLY A 8 10.67 -2.50 6.28
N ASP A 9 10.06 -3.68 6.26
CA ASP A 9 10.12 -4.72 7.28
C ASP A 9 10.75 -5.97 6.65
N PHE A 10 12.01 -5.81 6.23
CA PHE A 10 12.79 -6.86 5.58
C PHE A 10 13.49 -7.73 6.64
N ASP A 11 13.72 -9.01 6.34
CA ASP A 11 14.32 -9.97 7.30
C ASP A 11 15.71 -9.56 7.83
N TRP A 12 16.44 -8.71 7.10
CA TRP A 12 17.76 -8.21 7.47
C TRP A 12 17.70 -6.90 8.28
N LEU A 13 16.51 -6.32 8.49
CA LEU A 13 16.28 -5.18 9.37
C LEU A 13 15.85 -5.67 10.75
N GLU A 14 16.34 -5.02 11.81
CA GLU A 14 15.92 -5.34 13.19
C GLU A 14 14.48 -4.88 13.49
N ARG A 15 14.00 -3.87 12.79
CA ARG A 15 12.68 -3.27 12.95
C ARG A 15 12.24 -2.57 11.66
N PRO A 16 10.92 -2.34 11.47
CA PRO A 16 10.44 -1.57 10.34
C PRO A 16 11.09 -0.18 10.26
N GLU A 17 11.70 0.14 9.12
CA GLU A 17 12.36 1.42 8.88
C GLU A 17 11.62 2.24 7.81
N LEU A 18 11.53 3.57 8.00
CA LEU A 18 10.89 4.46 7.04
C LEU A 18 11.73 4.59 5.77
N ILE A 19 11.23 4.00 4.67
CA ILE A 19 11.85 4.08 3.35
C ILE A 19 11.56 5.45 2.71
N GLY A 20 10.31 5.92 2.81
CA GLY A 20 9.89 7.14 2.12
C GLY A 20 8.39 7.41 2.16
N GLU A 21 7.95 8.31 1.29
CA GLU A 21 6.58 8.77 1.17
C GLU A 21 6.04 8.44 -0.23
N LEU A 22 4.95 7.67 -0.29
CA LEU A 22 4.17 7.46 -1.50
C LEU A 22 3.02 8.47 -1.53
N SER A 23 3.03 9.31 -2.54
CA SER A 23 2.00 10.31 -2.81
C SER A 23 1.13 9.89 -3.99
N PHE A 24 -0.15 10.24 -3.90
CA PHE A 24 -1.14 9.95 -4.91
C PHE A 24 -1.93 11.22 -5.27
N GLU A 25 -2.07 11.43 -6.57
CA GLU A 25 -2.89 12.48 -7.14
C GLU A 25 -3.71 11.94 -8.31
N SER A 26 -4.98 12.35 -8.41
CA SER A 26 -5.86 11.96 -9.51
C SER A 26 -6.38 13.21 -10.21
N ILE A 27 -5.90 13.47 -11.43
CA ILE A 27 -6.29 14.62 -12.25
C ILE A 27 -7.10 14.10 -13.44
N ARG A 28 -8.38 14.48 -13.53
CA ARG A 28 -9.30 14.10 -14.62
C ARG A 28 -9.36 12.59 -14.90
N GLY A 29 -9.25 11.77 -13.85
CA GLY A 29 -9.27 10.31 -13.93
C GLY A 29 -7.92 9.65 -14.25
N ASN A 30 -6.87 10.43 -14.49
CA ASN A 30 -5.51 9.92 -14.58
C ASN A 30 -4.88 9.94 -13.18
N ALA A 31 -4.57 8.76 -12.67
CA ALA A 31 -3.83 8.56 -11.45
C ALA A 31 -2.33 8.80 -11.70
N THR A 32 -1.72 9.64 -10.88
CA THR A 32 -0.28 9.88 -10.85
C THR A 32 0.25 9.55 -9.46
N TYR A 33 1.29 8.74 -9.42
CA TYR A 33 1.93 8.34 -8.18
C TYR A 33 3.30 8.99 -8.11
N GLY A 34 3.58 9.66 -7.00
CA GLY A 34 4.88 10.22 -6.70
C GLY A 34 5.51 9.49 -5.53
N PHE A 35 6.80 9.20 -5.56
CA PHE A 35 7.51 8.61 -4.43
C PHE A 35 8.74 9.45 -4.08
N SER A 36 8.95 9.69 -2.79
CA SER A 36 10.13 10.36 -2.29
C SER A 36 10.79 9.53 -1.20
N TYR A 37 12.06 9.20 -1.39
CA TYR A 37 12.84 8.51 -0.36
C TYR A 37 13.09 9.41 0.86
N SER A 38 13.17 8.77 2.02
CA SER A 38 13.72 9.33 3.25
C SER A 38 15.22 9.50 3.11
N LYS A 39 15.75 10.67 3.48
CA LYS A 39 17.20 10.92 3.50
C LYS A 39 17.94 9.94 4.42
N LYS A 40 17.28 9.51 5.51
CA LYS A 40 17.85 8.52 6.45
C LYS A 40 18.00 7.16 5.76
N TRP A 41 16.98 6.73 5.02
CA TRP A 41 17.01 5.46 4.26
C TRP A 41 18.12 5.47 3.20
N LEU A 42 18.19 6.51 2.37
CA LEU A 42 19.24 6.63 1.34
C LEU A 42 20.66 6.64 1.92
N SER A 43 20.83 7.21 3.12
CA SER A 43 22.14 7.28 3.79
C SER A 43 22.52 5.96 4.46
N ALA A 44 21.56 5.26 5.05
CA ALA A 44 21.77 3.98 5.72
C ALA A 44 21.94 2.83 4.72
N HIS A 45 21.14 2.83 3.65
CA HIS A 45 21.02 1.71 2.70
C HIS A 45 21.23 2.15 1.23
N PRO A 46 22.36 2.79 0.87
CA PRO A 46 22.56 3.35 -0.46
C PRO A 46 22.53 2.32 -1.60
N ASN A 47 22.86 1.06 -1.28
CA ASN A 47 22.96 -0.04 -2.25
C ASN A 47 21.68 -0.86 -2.39
N VAL A 48 20.59 -0.50 -1.68
CA VAL A 48 19.31 -1.20 -1.78
C VAL A 48 18.46 -0.55 -2.85
N PHE A 49 18.28 -1.25 -3.98
CA PHE A 49 17.43 -0.81 -5.08
C PHE A 49 16.08 -1.54 -5.01
N LEU A 50 14.97 -0.80 -4.93
CA LEU A 50 13.64 -1.40 -4.79
C LEU A 50 13.05 -1.89 -6.12
N SER A 51 13.24 -1.14 -7.20
CA SER A 51 12.79 -1.50 -8.54
C SER A 51 13.56 -0.71 -9.61
N GLU A 52 13.51 -1.18 -10.86
CA GLU A 52 14.16 -0.51 -11.99
C GLU A 52 13.58 0.88 -12.30
N ASP A 53 12.30 1.09 -12.01
CA ASP A 53 11.59 2.33 -12.23
C ASP A 53 11.67 3.32 -11.05
N LEU A 54 12.51 3.04 -10.05
CA LEU A 54 12.70 3.89 -8.89
C LEU A 54 14.18 4.02 -8.50
N GLN A 55 14.73 5.21 -8.70
CA GLN A 55 16.15 5.50 -8.53
C GLN A 55 16.47 6.00 -7.10
N ASN A 56 17.64 5.66 -6.57
CA ASN A 56 18.06 6.03 -5.21
C ASN A 56 18.57 7.48 -5.13
N PHE A 57 17.67 8.46 -5.25
CA PHE A 57 18.02 9.88 -5.10
C PHE A 57 16.98 10.64 -4.27
N PRO A 58 17.38 11.77 -3.64
CA PRO A 58 16.46 12.59 -2.87
C PRO A 58 15.55 13.42 -3.78
N GLY A 59 14.26 13.41 -3.51
CA GLY A 59 13.26 14.17 -4.25
C GLY A 59 12.10 13.29 -4.73
N VAL A 60 11.07 13.94 -5.26
CA VAL A 60 9.87 13.24 -5.75
C VAL A 60 10.14 12.69 -7.15
N GLN A 61 9.94 11.39 -7.30
CA GLN A 61 9.92 10.67 -8.57
C GLN A 61 8.49 10.35 -8.93
N TYR A 62 8.14 10.33 -10.21
CA TYR A 62 6.80 10.00 -10.67
C TYR A 62 6.81 8.72 -11.51
N THR A 63 5.70 7.99 -11.48
CA THR A 63 5.51 6.82 -12.33
C THR A 63 5.54 7.19 -13.81
N GLN A 64 6.07 6.28 -14.64
CA GLN A 64 6.03 6.44 -16.09
C GLN A 64 4.59 6.46 -16.61
N PRO A 65 4.31 7.12 -17.76
CA PRO A 65 3.01 7.02 -18.41
C PRO A 65 2.61 5.54 -18.61
N GLN A 66 1.34 5.21 -18.39
CA GLN A 66 0.76 3.86 -18.49
C GLN A 66 1.09 2.88 -17.36
N LYS A 67 2.00 3.21 -16.43
CA LYS A 67 2.15 2.45 -15.19
C LYS A 67 1.19 2.97 -14.12
N ASP A 68 0.48 2.05 -13.49
CA ASP A 68 -0.49 2.36 -12.43
C ASP A 68 0.16 2.51 -11.04
N ILE A 69 1.36 1.98 -10.81
CA ILE A 69 2.16 2.21 -9.60
C ILE A 69 3.63 1.82 -9.89
N PHE A 70 4.57 2.22 -9.02
CA PHE A 70 5.95 1.72 -9.07
C PHE A 70 5.99 0.20 -8.93
N SER A 71 6.82 -0.45 -9.73
CA SER A 71 6.88 -1.91 -9.81
C SER A 71 7.18 -2.58 -8.46
N CYS A 72 7.95 -1.97 -7.56
CA CYS A 72 8.18 -2.53 -6.23
C CYS A 72 6.91 -2.65 -5.37
N PHE A 73 5.92 -1.79 -5.58
CA PHE A 73 4.67 -1.80 -4.81
C PHE A 73 3.57 -2.64 -5.45
N SER A 74 3.77 -3.19 -6.65
CA SER A 74 2.76 -4.06 -7.27
C SER A 74 2.55 -5.34 -6.47
N ASP A 75 3.60 -5.84 -5.82
CA ASP A 75 3.53 -7.06 -5.00
C ASP A 75 2.78 -6.84 -3.68
N ALA A 76 2.68 -5.59 -3.23
CA ALA A 76 1.89 -5.20 -2.07
C ALA A 76 0.40 -4.98 -2.40
N LEU A 77 0.02 -5.01 -3.68
CA LEU A 77 -1.38 -4.94 -4.09
C LEU A 77 -2.10 -6.26 -3.81
N PRO A 78 -3.43 -6.23 -3.63
CA PRO A 78 -4.17 -7.46 -3.41
C PRO A 78 -4.17 -8.29 -4.69
N ASP A 79 -4.19 -9.60 -4.52
CA ASP A 79 -4.42 -10.54 -5.60
C ASP A 79 -5.83 -10.37 -6.21
N ARG A 80 -6.18 -11.22 -7.17
CA ARG A 80 -7.48 -11.15 -7.84
C ARG A 80 -8.64 -11.28 -6.85
N TRP A 81 -8.51 -12.13 -5.84
CA TRP A 81 -9.59 -12.36 -4.88
C TRP A 81 -9.73 -11.21 -3.89
N GLY A 82 -8.62 -10.72 -3.32
CA GLY A 82 -8.59 -9.54 -2.46
C GLY A 82 -9.17 -8.31 -3.15
N ARG A 83 -8.87 -8.11 -4.44
CA ARG A 83 -9.48 -7.04 -5.25
C ARG A 83 -11.01 -7.21 -5.34
N THR A 84 -11.50 -8.42 -5.58
CA THR A 84 -12.94 -8.70 -5.61
C THR A 84 -13.61 -8.41 -4.26
N LEU A 85 -12.99 -8.78 -3.15
CA LEU A 85 -13.50 -8.51 -1.81
C LEU A 85 -13.58 -7.00 -1.52
N LEU A 86 -12.54 -6.24 -1.86
CA LEU A 86 -12.52 -4.79 -1.70
C LEU A 86 -13.58 -4.09 -2.56
N LEU A 87 -13.74 -4.52 -3.82
CA LEU A 87 -14.80 -4.02 -4.70
C LEU A 87 -16.19 -4.33 -4.15
N ARG A 88 -16.37 -5.53 -3.58
CA ARG A 88 -17.66 -5.91 -2.97
C ARG A 88 -17.97 -5.08 -1.72
N ARG A 89 -16.98 -4.84 -0.86
CA ARG A 89 -17.10 -3.94 0.31
C ARG A 89 -17.49 -2.53 -0.12
N GLU A 90 -16.90 -2.01 -1.18
CA GLU A 90 -17.23 -0.69 -1.73
C GLU A 90 -18.65 -0.63 -2.30
N GLN A 91 -19.12 -1.69 -2.98
CA GLN A 91 -20.50 -1.76 -3.45
C GLN A 91 -21.53 -1.72 -2.31
N LEU A 92 -21.26 -2.44 -1.21
CA LEU A 92 -22.13 -2.47 -0.04
C LEU A 92 -22.19 -1.09 0.62
N LYS A 93 -21.03 -0.46 0.87
CA LYS A 93 -20.96 0.90 1.43
C LYS A 93 -21.68 1.93 0.55
N ALA A 94 -21.48 1.86 -0.76
CA ALA A 94 -22.14 2.76 -1.69
C ALA A 94 -23.67 2.62 -1.67
N ALA A 95 -24.18 1.38 -1.52
CA ALA A 95 -25.60 1.10 -1.38
C ALA A 95 -26.17 1.66 -0.06
N GLU A 96 -25.46 1.48 1.06
CA GLU A 96 -25.85 2.03 2.37
C GLU A 96 -25.87 3.56 2.35
N GLU A 97 -24.85 4.19 1.78
CA GLU A 97 -24.71 5.64 1.66
C GLU A 97 -25.55 6.24 0.51
N LYS A 98 -26.30 5.42 -0.25
CA LYS A 98 -27.10 5.81 -1.43
C LYS A 98 -26.31 6.63 -2.46
N ARG A 99 -25.05 6.28 -2.66
CA ARG A 99 -24.16 6.90 -3.65
C ARG A 99 -23.81 5.93 -4.76
N ALA A 100 -23.27 6.44 -5.86
CA ALA A 100 -22.69 5.60 -6.90
C ALA A 100 -21.43 4.88 -6.37
N VAL A 101 -21.20 3.67 -6.87
CA VAL A 101 -20.00 2.87 -6.58
C VAL A 101 -18.78 3.61 -7.12
N ARG A 102 -17.79 3.89 -6.27
CA ARG A 102 -16.56 4.54 -6.69
C ARG A 102 -15.64 3.52 -7.37
N ARG A 103 -14.92 3.96 -8.40
CA ARG A 103 -13.81 3.18 -8.96
C ARG A 103 -12.63 3.23 -7.99
N LEU A 104 -12.24 2.07 -7.45
CA LEU A 104 -11.07 1.93 -6.59
C LEU A 104 -9.80 2.04 -7.43
N THR A 105 -8.86 2.88 -6.97
CA THR A 105 -7.52 3.04 -7.54
C THR A 105 -6.54 2.10 -6.85
N SER A 106 -5.36 1.87 -7.42
CA SER A 106 -4.31 1.08 -6.75
C SER A 106 -3.91 1.66 -5.38
N PHE A 107 -3.98 2.98 -5.21
CA PHE A 107 -3.84 3.62 -3.90
C PHE A 107 -4.94 3.22 -2.92
N ASP A 108 -6.21 3.22 -3.35
CA ASP A 108 -7.34 2.77 -2.51
C ASP A 108 -7.22 1.28 -2.17
N LEU A 109 -6.71 0.46 -3.09
CA LEU A 109 -6.45 -0.97 -2.85
C LEU A 109 -5.33 -1.16 -1.82
N LEU A 110 -4.21 -0.43 -1.93
CA LEU A 110 -3.14 -0.45 -0.92
C LEU A 110 -3.64 -0.07 0.47
N LYS A 111 -4.54 0.93 0.54
CA LYS A 111 -5.18 1.32 1.80
C LYS A 111 -6.28 0.38 2.26
N GLY A 112 -6.76 -0.52 1.42
CA GLY A 112 -7.91 -1.39 1.71
C GLY A 112 -7.52 -2.73 2.33
N ILE A 113 -6.27 -3.17 2.13
CA ILE A 113 -5.78 -4.44 2.67
C ILE A 113 -5.37 -4.28 4.13
N ASP A 114 -5.69 -5.29 4.95
CA ASP A 114 -5.16 -5.46 6.30
C ASP A 114 -3.66 -5.76 6.24
N ASP A 115 -2.86 -4.94 6.92
CA ASP A 115 -1.40 -5.07 6.96
C ASP A 115 -0.93 -6.47 7.36
N ALA A 116 -1.65 -7.15 8.27
CA ALA A 116 -1.32 -8.50 8.71
C ALA A 116 -1.45 -9.56 7.59
N SER A 117 -2.28 -9.30 6.59
CA SER A 117 -2.51 -10.19 5.44
C SER A 117 -1.69 -9.79 4.21
N ARG A 118 -0.96 -8.68 4.28
CA ARG A 118 -0.23 -8.12 3.15
C ARG A 118 1.02 -8.95 2.87
N MET A 119 1.16 -9.39 1.62
CA MET A 119 2.36 -10.06 1.17
C MET A 119 3.52 -9.07 0.98
N GLY A 120 4.73 -9.56 1.23
CA GLY A 120 5.97 -8.80 1.12
C GLY A 120 6.34 -8.03 2.39
N SER A 121 7.42 -7.26 2.27
CA SER A 121 8.05 -6.54 3.39
C SER A 121 7.67 -5.05 3.45
N PHE A 122 6.79 -4.57 2.57
CA PHE A 122 6.34 -3.19 2.63
C PHE A 122 5.16 -3.05 3.58
N ARG A 123 5.31 -2.16 4.56
CA ARG A 123 4.25 -1.73 5.49
C ARG A 123 3.89 -0.29 5.18
N PHE A 124 2.64 0.09 5.40
CA PHE A 124 2.14 1.42 5.04
C PHE A 124 1.44 2.06 6.24
N ALA A 125 1.67 3.35 6.45
CA ALA A 125 1.04 4.13 7.51
C ALA A 125 0.50 5.47 6.96
N GLU A 126 -0.57 6.00 7.55
CA GLU A 126 -1.10 7.32 7.19
C GLU A 126 -0.34 8.46 7.90
N THR A 127 0.28 8.17 9.05
CA THR A 127 1.09 9.12 9.80
C THR A 127 2.50 8.59 10.02
N PRO A 128 3.52 9.45 10.04
CA PRO A 128 4.89 8.99 10.28
C PRO A 128 5.03 8.50 11.72
N GLY A 129 5.37 7.22 11.88
CA GLY A 129 5.53 6.55 13.17
C GLY A 129 4.22 6.15 13.85
N GLY A 130 3.09 6.28 13.15
CA GLY A 130 1.80 5.77 13.61
C GLY A 130 1.61 4.29 13.29
N ASP A 131 0.42 3.79 13.63
CA ASP A 131 0.02 2.42 13.33
C ASP A 131 -0.07 2.16 11.82
N PHE A 132 0.21 0.91 11.42
CA PHE A 132 0.04 0.50 10.04
C PHE A 132 -1.44 0.43 9.66
N ILE A 133 -1.72 0.60 8.37
CA ILE A 133 -3.08 0.71 7.86
C ILE A 133 -3.89 -0.56 8.13
N ASN A 134 -5.16 -0.41 8.51
CA ASN A 134 -6.14 -1.47 8.72
C ASN A 134 -5.73 -2.54 9.77
N CYS A 135 -4.99 -2.16 10.81
CA CYS A 135 -4.73 -3.04 11.95
C CYS A 135 -5.95 -3.23 12.88
N GLU A 136 -7.10 -2.61 12.59
CA GLU A 136 -8.31 -2.66 13.41
C GLU A 136 -8.96 -4.05 13.41
N THR A 137 -9.43 -4.50 14.59
CA THR A 137 -9.98 -5.83 14.85
C THR A 137 -11.26 -6.16 14.09
N ASP A 138 -12.10 -5.16 13.82
CA ASP A 138 -13.52 -5.39 13.54
C ASP A 138 -13.81 -5.86 12.10
N PHE A 139 -12.81 -5.83 11.23
CA PHE A 139 -12.90 -6.34 9.85
C PHE A 139 -11.62 -7.08 9.42
N ARG A 140 -10.90 -7.71 10.35
CA ARG A 140 -9.73 -8.52 9.97
C ARG A 140 -10.14 -9.61 9.01
N VAL A 141 -9.23 -9.90 8.06
CA VAL A 141 -9.28 -11.17 7.35
C VAL A 141 -9.37 -12.25 8.43
N PRO A 142 -10.37 -13.15 8.39
CA PRO A 142 -10.49 -14.18 9.40
C PRO A 142 -9.12 -14.83 9.59
N PRO A 143 -8.62 -14.97 10.83
CA PRO A 143 -7.31 -15.58 11.05
C PRO A 143 -7.27 -16.92 10.32
N PHE A 144 -6.12 -17.28 9.74
CA PHE A 144 -5.93 -18.58 9.11
C PHE A 144 -6.29 -19.67 10.15
N THR A 145 -7.54 -20.09 10.11
CA THR A 145 -8.12 -20.99 11.09
C THR A 145 -7.75 -22.38 10.61
N LYS A 146 -7.21 -23.21 11.50
CA LYS A 146 -6.91 -24.59 11.11
C LYS A 146 -8.23 -25.27 10.76
N ILE A 147 -8.27 -26.04 9.67
CA ILE A 147 -9.49 -26.76 9.24
C ILE A 147 -10.14 -27.54 10.40
N ASN A 148 -9.34 -28.04 11.32
CA ASN A 148 -9.81 -28.80 12.49
C ASN A 148 -10.56 -27.96 13.53
N GLU A 149 -10.45 -26.63 13.50
CA GLU A 149 -11.16 -25.70 14.40
C GLU A 149 -12.52 -25.25 13.81
N LEU A 150 -12.84 -25.69 12.58
CA LEU A 150 -14.11 -25.44 11.89
C LEU A 150 -15.10 -26.61 11.99
N MET A 151 -14.76 -27.67 12.73
CA MET A 151 -15.63 -28.82 13.02
C MET A 151 -16.28 -28.71 14.40
#